data_AF-H3BVX7-F1
#
_entry.id   AF-H3BVX7-F1
#
_cell.length_a   1.000
_cell.length_b   1.000
_cell.length_c   1.000
_cell.angle_alpha   90.00
_cell.angle_beta   90.00
_cell.angle_gamma   90.00
#
_symmetry.space_group_name_H-M   'P 1'
#
loop_
_entity.id
_entity.type
_entity.pdbx_description
1 polymer ?
#
loop_
_entity_poly.entity_id
_entity_poly.type
_entity_poly.pdbx_seq_one_letter_code
_entity_poly.pdbx_strand_id
1 'polypeptide(L)'
;LNEIISDFDELLSKPKFSSVEKIKTIGSTYMAAAGLTLAPVGDENKKVEMSYSHVRAMVEFAIALMSKLEFINKHSFNIFKLRIGINHGPVIAGVIGAHKPQYDIWGNSVNVASRMESTGVLDKIQVTEETSQMVESVGYNVTLRGVVNVKGKGDLTTYFVNTEHSSP
;
A
#
# COMPACT_ATOMS: atom_id res chain seq x y z
N LEU A 1 -13.52 -14.49 -5.33
CA LEU A 1 -12.48 -13.51 -5.73
C LEU A 1 -13.08 -12.20 -6.22
N ASN A 2 -13.99 -12.20 -7.20
CA ASN A 2 -14.63 -10.97 -7.68
C ASN A 2 -15.33 -10.15 -6.58
N GLU A 3 -16.04 -10.82 -5.66
CA GLU A 3 -16.69 -10.15 -4.51
C GLU A 3 -15.67 -9.45 -3.62
N ILE A 4 -14.54 -10.09 -3.29
CA ILE A 4 -13.46 -9.48 -2.48
C ILE A 4 -12.93 -8.21 -3.16
N ILE A 5 -12.68 -8.27 -4.47
CA ILE A 5 -12.18 -7.10 -5.23
C ILE A 5 -13.23 -5.98 -5.26
N SER A 6 -14.50 -6.32 -5.46
CA SER A 6 -15.61 -5.36 -5.40
C SER A 6 -15.69 -4.68 -4.04
N ASP A 7 -15.62 -5.46 -2.96
CA ASP A 7 -15.62 -4.98 -1.58
C ASP A 7 -14.43 -4.07 -1.26
N PHE A 8 -13.28 -4.33 -1.87
CA PHE A 8 -12.10 -3.45 -1.77
C PHE A 8 -12.30 -2.17 -2.56
N ASP A 9 -12.89 -2.24 -3.75
CA ASP A 9 -13.19 -1.06 -4.59
C ASP A 9 -14.18 -0.12 -3.90
N GLU A 10 -15.15 -0.64 -3.13
CA GLU A 10 -16.07 0.17 -2.32
C GLU A 10 -15.36 1.07 -1.30
N LEU A 11 -14.18 0.66 -0.81
CA LEU A 11 -13.41 1.50 0.10
C LEU A 11 -12.95 2.79 -0.58
N LEU A 12 -12.60 2.76 -1.86
CA LEU A 12 -12.15 3.95 -2.61
C LEU A 12 -13.22 5.02 -2.72
N SER A 13 -14.50 4.65 -2.62
CA SER A 13 -15.63 5.58 -2.61
C SER A 13 -15.72 6.40 -1.30
N LYS A 14 -14.96 6.05 -0.25
CA LYS A 14 -14.98 6.80 1.01
C LYS A 14 -14.17 8.10 0.88
N PRO A 15 -14.70 9.25 1.34
CA PRO A 15 -14.00 10.54 1.21
C PRO A 15 -12.55 10.55 1.74
N LYS A 16 -12.28 9.81 2.82
CA LYS A 16 -10.93 9.68 3.40
C LYS A 16 -9.90 8.98 2.50
N PHE A 17 -10.34 8.21 1.52
CA PHE A 17 -9.50 7.48 0.57
C PHE A 17 -9.52 8.11 -0.84
N SER A 18 -10.00 9.35 -0.96
CA SER A 18 -10.05 10.09 -2.23
C SER A 18 -8.68 10.33 -2.88
N SER A 19 -7.59 10.24 -2.09
CA SER A 19 -6.21 10.35 -2.59
C SER A 19 -5.59 9.01 -2.97
N VAL A 20 -6.31 7.89 -2.78
CA VAL A 20 -5.87 6.53 -3.12
C VAL A 20 -6.47 6.14 -4.47
N GLU A 21 -5.62 5.73 -5.39
CA GLU A 21 -5.99 5.31 -6.73
C GLU A 21 -5.65 3.83 -6.91
N LYS A 22 -6.65 3.05 -7.35
CA LYS A 22 -6.41 1.68 -7.81
C LYS A 22 -5.70 1.73 -9.16
N ILE A 23 -4.56 1.06 -9.26
CA ILE A 23 -3.82 0.93 -10.50
C ILE A 23 -4.38 -0.23 -11.32
N LYS A 24 -4.36 -1.43 -10.74
CA LYS A 24 -4.84 -2.65 -11.40
C LYS A 24 -4.99 -3.80 -10.40
N THR A 25 -5.56 -4.88 -10.89
CA THR A 25 -5.56 -6.19 -10.22
C THR A 25 -4.70 -7.15 -11.04
N ILE A 26 -3.76 -7.84 -10.40
CA ILE A 26 -2.84 -8.80 -11.03
C ILE A 26 -3.05 -10.17 -10.38
N GLY A 27 -3.82 -11.04 -11.04
CA GLY A 27 -4.27 -12.29 -10.43
C GLY A 27 -5.09 -12.00 -9.17
N SER A 28 -4.61 -12.42 -8.01
CA SER A 28 -5.21 -12.13 -6.69
C SER A 28 -4.61 -10.90 -6.00
N THR A 29 -3.72 -10.16 -6.66
CA THR A 29 -3.02 -9.00 -6.07
C THR A 29 -3.77 -7.71 -6.39
N TYR A 30 -4.04 -6.90 -5.37
CA TYR A 30 -4.64 -5.58 -5.49
C TYR A 30 -3.55 -4.51 -5.43
N MET A 31 -3.37 -3.73 -6.51
CA MET A 31 -2.36 -2.68 -6.58
C MET A 31 -3.02 -1.30 -6.52
N ALA A 32 -2.63 -0.50 -5.53
CA ALA A 32 -3.08 0.87 -5.34
C ALA A 32 -1.90 1.78 -4.96
N ALA A 33 -2.04 3.07 -5.23
CA ALA A 33 -1.06 4.09 -4.90
C ALA A 33 -1.75 5.40 -4.49
N ALA A 34 -1.05 6.23 -3.73
CA ALA A 34 -1.49 7.58 -3.38
C ALA A 34 -0.43 8.61 -3.79
N GLY A 35 -0.84 9.86 -3.97
CA GLY A 35 0.05 10.95 -4.36
C GLY A 35 0.42 10.99 -5.83
N LEU A 36 -0.45 10.45 -6.70
CA LEU A 36 -0.29 10.51 -8.16
C LEU A 36 -0.84 11.80 -8.78
N THR A 37 -1.64 12.56 -8.02
CA THR A 37 -2.10 13.90 -8.39
C THR A 37 -1.01 14.93 -8.13
N LEU A 38 -0.78 15.82 -9.10
CA LEU A 38 0.31 16.78 -9.06
C LEU A 38 0.15 17.75 -7.87
N ALA A 39 1.18 17.82 -7.03
CA ALA A 39 1.36 18.91 -6.09
C ALA A 39 1.38 20.25 -6.85
N PRO A 40 0.79 21.34 -6.32
CA PRO A 40 0.99 22.67 -6.86
C PRO A 40 2.49 22.96 -6.98
N VAL A 41 2.92 23.40 -8.18
CA VAL A 41 4.33 23.72 -8.45
C VAL A 41 4.76 24.88 -7.54
N GLY A 42 5.85 24.70 -6.78
CA GLY A 42 6.59 25.83 -6.18
C GLY A 42 6.85 25.81 -4.66
N ASP A 43 6.48 24.76 -3.93
CA ASP A 43 6.73 24.72 -2.47
C ASP A 43 7.22 23.33 -2.00
N GLU A 44 8.52 23.21 -1.75
CA GLU A 44 9.15 21.97 -1.27
C GLU A 44 8.60 21.53 0.10
N ASN A 45 8.18 22.48 0.96
CA ASN A 45 7.59 22.14 2.26
C ASN A 45 6.22 21.46 2.10
N LYS A 46 5.42 21.91 1.12
CA LYS A 46 4.13 21.27 0.80
C LYS A 46 4.29 19.86 0.25
N LYS A 47 5.36 19.57 -0.50
CA LYS A 47 5.64 18.20 -0.99
C LYS A 47 5.90 17.24 0.15
N VAL A 48 6.63 17.69 1.17
CA VAL A 48 6.95 16.89 2.36
C VAL A 48 5.67 16.63 3.16
N GLU A 49 4.88 17.66 3.46
CA GLU A 49 3.59 17.53 4.16
C GLU A 49 2.61 16.60 3.41
N MET A 50 2.53 16.74 2.10
CA MET A 50 1.74 15.84 1.24
C MET A 50 2.23 14.40 1.31
N SER A 51 3.55 14.17 1.35
CA SER A 51 4.12 12.82 1.44
C SER A 51 3.67 12.11 2.73
N TYR A 52 3.67 12.81 3.86
CA TYR A 52 3.12 12.28 5.12
C TYR A 52 1.63 11.95 4.99
N SER A 53 0.85 12.84 4.40
CA SER A 53 -0.59 12.63 4.16
C SER A 53 -0.86 11.39 3.29
N HIS A 54 -0.10 11.21 2.21
CA HIS A 54 -0.25 10.06 1.31
C HIS A 54 0.19 8.74 1.96
N VAL A 55 1.29 8.74 2.74
CA VAL A 55 1.71 7.55 3.49
C VAL A 55 0.64 7.17 4.52
N ARG A 56 0.10 8.14 5.26
CA ARG A 56 -1.02 7.91 6.20
C ARG A 56 -2.22 7.28 5.48
N ALA A 57 -2.65 7.87 4.36
CA ALA A 57 -3.79 7.36 3.59
C ALA A 57 -3.57 5.90 3.14
N MET A 58 -2.36 5.55 2.68
CA MET A 58 -2.05 4.18 2.28
C MET A 58 -2.03 3.19 3.45
N VAL A 59 -1.53 3.58 4.62
CA VAL A 59 -1.57 2.74 5.83
C VAL A 59 -3.01 2.52 6.28
N GLU A 60 -3.81 3.58 6.38
CA GLU A 60 -5.22 3.49 6.74
C GLU A 60 -6.03 2.63 5.75
N PHE A 61 -5.72 2.76 4.45
CA PHE A 61 -6.34 1.95 3.42
C PHE A 61 -5.96 0.46 3.56
N ALA A 62 -4.68 0.16 3.80
CA ALA A 62 -4.22 -1.20 4.05
C ALA A 62 -4.89 -1.85 5.27
N ILE A 63 -5.04 -1.11 6.37
CA ILE A 63 -5.79 -1.56 7.55
C ILE A 63 -7.25 -1.82 7.20
N ALA A 64 -7.89 -0.91 6.46
CA ALA A 64 -9.29 -1.07 6.04
C ALA A 64 -9.50 -2.29 5.14
N LEU A 65 -8.54 -2.61 4.25
CA LEU A 65 -8.57 -3.82 3.43
C LEU A 65 -8.52 -5.08 4.30
N MET A 66 -7.64 -5.12 5.32
CA MET A 66 -7.56 -6.23 6.26
C MET A 66 -8.88 -6.42 7.01
N SER A 67 -9.47 -5.34 7.54
CA SER A 67 -10.77 -5.41 8.24
C SER A 67 -11.92 -5.84 7.33
N LYS A 68 -11.94 -5.37 6.08
CA LYS A 68 -12.96 -5.77 5.08
C LYS A 68 -12.81 -7.25 4.73
N LEU A 69 -11.58 -7.78 4.60
CA LEU A 69 -11.37 -9.21 4.38
C LEU A 69 -11.81 -10.05 5.59
N GLU A 70 -11.55 -9.58 6.81
CA GLU A 70 -12.04 -10.24 8.02
C GLU A 70 -13.57 -10.31 8.05
N PHE A 71 -14.24 -9.23 7.65
CA PHE A 71 -15.70 -9.21 7.51
C PHE A 71 -16.19 -10.22 6.47
N ILE A 72 -15.51 -10.34 5.32
CA ILE A 72 -15.84 -11.34 4.29
C ILE A 72 -15.64 -12.76 4.84
N ASN A 73 -14.55 -13.02 5.57
CA ASN A 73 -14.31 -14.32 6.20
C ASN A 73 -15.44 -14.72 7.16
N LYS A 74 -16.04 -13.77 7.89
CA LYS A 74 -17.18 -14.04 8.80
C LYS A 74 -18.45 -14.47 8.07
N HIS A 75 -18.62 -14.06 6.81
CA HIS A 75 -19.80 -14.36 6.00
C HIS A 75 -19.53 -15.43 4.92
N SER A 76 -18.31 -15.98 4.90
CA SER A 76 -17.91 -17.01 3.95
C SER A 76 -17.46 -18.27 4.68
N PHE A 77 -17.52 -19.42 4.02
CA PHE A 77 -16.95 -20.66 4.56
C PHE A 77 -15.43 -20.77 4.30
N ASN A 78 -14.75 -19.65 4.03
CA ASN A 78 -13.34 -19.60 3.70
C ASN A 78 -12.57 -18.71 4.69
N ILE A 79 -11.27 -18.98 4.80
CA ILE A 79 -10.33 -18.17 5.59
C ILE A 79 -9.30 -17.59 4.63
N PHE A 80 -9.55 -16.37 4.16
CA PHE A 80 -8.60 -15.60 3.37
C PHE A 80 -7.68 -14.78 4.28
N LYS A 81 -6.44 -14.60 3.86
CA LYS A 81 -5.44 -13.78 4.55
C LYS A 81 -4.81 -12.81 3.56
N LEU A 82 -4.48 -11.60 4.00
CA LEU A 82 -3.72 -10.63 3.21
C LEU A 82 -2.28 -10.58 3.67
N ARG A 83 -1.36 -10.41 2.74
CA ARG A 83 -0.05 -9.81 3.03
C ARG A 83 0.04 -8.53 2.24
N ILE A 84 0.51 -7.46 2.85
CA ILE A 84 0.56 -6.14 2.22
C ILE A 84 1.98 -5.62 2.28
N GLY A 85 2.48 -5.12 1.15
CA GLY A 85 3.75 -4.41 1.06
C GLY A 85 3.54 -2.96 0.68
N ILE A 86 4.11 -2.03 1.45
CA ILE A 86 4.03 -0.60 1.19
C ILE A 86 5.46 -0.04 1.08
N ASN A 87 5.66 0.84 0.12
CA ASN A 87 6.86 1.65 -0.01
C ASN A 87 6.48 3.01 -0.58
N HIS A 88 7.27 4.04 -0.29
CA HIS A 88 7.11 5.36 -0.89
C HIS A 88 8.33 5.76 -1.72
N GLY A 89 8.17 6.81 -2.55
CA GLY A 89 9.24 7.37 -3.37
C GLY A 89 8.81 7.64 -4.81
N PRO A 90 9.74 8.07 -5.67
CA PRO A 90 9.42 8.55 -7.00
C PRO A 90 8.91 7.44 -7.92
N VAL A 91 7.90 7.79 -8.73
CA VAL A 91 7.31 6.91 -9.74
C VAL A 91 7.09 7.68 -11.04
N ILE A 92 7.02 6.94 -12.15
CA ILE A 92 6.61 7.44 -13.46
C ILE A 92 5.21 6.91 -13.71
N ALA A 93 4.26 7.80 -13.97
CA ALA A 93 2.91 7.45 -14.39
C ALA A 93 2.73 7.66 -15.89
N GLY A 94 1.93 6.83 -16.54
CA GLY A 94 1.64 6.99 -17.96
C GLY A 94 0.55 6.07 -18.45
N VAL A 95 0.13 6.29 -19.69
CA VAL A 95 -0.86 5.46 -20.38
C VAL A 95 -0.15 4.65 -21.45
N ILE A 96 -0.33 3.33 -21.42
CA ILE A 96 0.23 2.40 -22.41
C ILE A 96 -0.89 1.75 -23.23
N GLY A 97 -0.60 1.44 -24.49
CA GLY A 97 -1.50 0.71 -25.40
C GLY A 97 -2.27 1.62 -26.35
N ALA A 98 -2.20 1.32 -27.65
CA ALA A 98 -2.85 2.12 -28.69
C ALA A 98 -4.37 1.84 -28.81
N HIS A 99 -4.77 0.56 -28.72
CA HIS A 99 -6.17 0.16 -28.87
C HIS A 99 -6.93 0.00 -27.55
N LYS A 100 -6.20 -0.29 -26.46
CA LYS A 100 -6.74 -0.42 -25.11
C LYS A 100 -5.83 0.36 -24.16
N PRO A 101 -6.01 1.69 -24.06
CA PRO A 101 -5.20 2.52 -23.19
C PRO A 101 -5.34 2.06 -21.74
N GLN A 102 -4.23 1.82 -21.07
CA GLN A 102 -4.16 1.43 -19.66
C GLN A 102 -3.26 2.40 -18.91
N TYR A 103 -3.80 3.06 -17.90
CA TYR A 103 -3.01 3.84 -16.96
C TYR A 103 -2.20 2.92 -16.06
N ASP A 104 -0.93 3.24 -15.84
CA ASP A 104 -0.02 2.43 -15.04
C ASP A 104 1.13 3.27 -14.45
N ILE A 105 1.80 2.71 -13.46
CA ILE A 105 2.95 3.33 -12.78
C ILE A 105 4.17 2.40 -12.78
N TRP A 106 5.35 2.99 -12.99
CA TRP A 106 6.63 2.29 -13.02
C TRP A 106 7.67 2.99 -12.18
N GLY A 107 8.70 2.26 -11.77
CA GLY A 107 9.84 2.82 -11.07
C GLY A 107 10.39 1.87 -10.02
N ASN A 108 11.56 2.23 -9.49
CA ASN A 108 12.18 1.44 -8.43
C ASN A 108 11.28 1.35 -7.18
N SER A 109 10.54 2.42 -6.83
CA SER A 109 9.65 2.40 -5.67
C SER A 109 8.51 1.38 -5.80
N VAL A 110 7.97 1.19 -7.00
CA VAL A 110 6.95 0.16 -7.29
C VAL A 110 7.55 -1.25 -7.14
N ASN A 111 8.76 -1.46 -7.67
CA ASN A 111 9.46 -2.74 -7.55
C ASN A 111 9.75 -3.09 -6.09
N VAL A 112 10.18 -2.12 -5.28
CA VAL A 112 10.44 -2.32 -3.84
C VAL A 112 9.13 -2.62 -3.10
N ALA A 113 8.03 -1.91 -3.38
CA ALA A 113 6.71 -2.22 -2.79
C ALA A 113 6.27 -3.66 -3.09
N SER A 114 6.41 -4.11 -4.34
CA SER A 114 6.14 -5.49 -4.74
C SER A 114 7.03 -6.51 -4.00
N ARG A 115 8.26 -6.15 -3.65
CA ARG A 115 9.15 -6.98 -2.84
C ARG A 115 8.74 -7.02 -1.38
N MET A 116 8.23 -5.92 -0.83
CA MET A 116 7.65 -5.91 0.51
C MET A 116 6.42 -6.81 0.61
N GLU A 117 5.60 -6.89 -0.45
CA GLU A 117 4.47 -7.82 -0.50
C GLU A 117 4.94 -9.28 -0.64
N SER A 118 5.75 -9.57 -1.66
CA SER A 118 6.12 -10.95 -2.00
C SER A 118 7.00 -11.63 -0.94
N THR A 119 7.80 -10.85 -0.20
CA THR A 119 8.55 -11.34 0.96
C THR A 119 7.77 -11.25 2.26
N GLY A 120 6.56 -10.68 2.24
CA GLY A 120 5.74 -10.40 3.41
C GLY A 120 5.17 -11.63 4.09
N VAL A 121 4.72 -11.42 5.33
CA VAL A 121 4.04 -12.43 6.14
C VAL A 121 2.53 -12.20 6.05
N LEU A 122 1.75 -13.29 6.06
CA LEU A 122 0.29 -13.21 6.09
C LEU A 122 -0.18 -12.45 7.35
N ASP A 123 -1.27 -11.71 7.20
CA ASP A 123 -1.90 -10.83 8.17
C ASP A 123 -0.96 -9.73 8.69
N LYS A 124 0.03 -9.31 7.89
CA LYS A 124 0.96 -8.22 8.20
C LYS A 124 1.06 -7.22 7.05
N ILE A 125 1.34 -5.98 7.43
CA ILE A 125 1.71 -4.88 6.54
C ILE A 125 3.21 -4.66 6.70
N GLN A 126 3.96 -4.86 5.63
CA GLN A 126 5.41 -4.69 5.62
C GLN A 126 5.81 -3.40 4.90
N VAL A 127 6.79 -2.72 5.47
CA VAL A 127 7.37 -1.47 4.96
C VAL A 127 8.89 -1.53 4.95
N THR A 128 9.50 -0.69 4.10
CA THR A 128 10.94 -0.40 4.17
C THR A 128 11.28 0.44 5.39
N GLU A 129 12.57 0.54 5.73
CA GLU A 129 13.06 1.40 6.80
C GLU A 129 12.70 2.89 6.61
N GLU A 130 12.86 3.42 5.40
CA GLU A 130 12.52 4.83 5.14
C GLU A 130 11.01 5.05 5.27
N THR A 131 10.22 4.08 4.82
CA THR A 131 8.76 4.14 4.94
C THR A 131 8.32 3.99 6.39
N SER A 132 9.01 3.17 7.21
CA SER A 132 8.65 2.99 8.62
C SER A 132 8.81 4.28 9.43
N GLN A 133 9.85 5.07 9.17
CA GLN A 133 10.04 6.39 9.78
C GLN A 133 8.86 7.33 9.46
N MET A 134 8.39 7.33 8.21
CA MET A 134 7.21 8.10 7.81
C MET A 134 5.95 7.58 8.52
N VAL A 135 5.79 6.26 8.64
CA VAL A 135 4.66 5.63 9.34
C VAL A 135 4.62 6.02 10.83
N GLU A 136 5.77 6.03 11.50
CA GLU A 136 5.91 6.48 12.90
C GLU A 136 5.54 7.95 13.06
N SER A 137 6.06 8.81 12.17
CA SER A 137 5.78 10.24 12.22
C SER A 137 4.29 10.59 12.05
N VAL A 138 3.52 9.74 11.37
CA VAL A 138 2.08 9.94 11.17
C VAL A 138 1.23 9.26 12.24
N GLY A 139 1.85 8.65 13.26
CA GLY A 139 1.19 8.17 14.49
C GLY A 139 0.98 6.66 14.58
N TYR A 140 1.64 5.85 13.75
CA TYR A 140 1.54 4.39 13.82
C TYR A 140 2.84 3.76 14.31
N ASN A 141 2.75 2.82 15.24
CA ASN A 141 3.90 2.06 15.71
C ASN A 141 4.34 1.04 14.66
N VAL A 142 5.63 0.76 14.61
CA VAL A 142 6.22 -0.27 13.77
C VAL A 142 7.08 -1.22 14.60
N THR A 143 7.18 -2.47 14.16
CA THR A 143 8.04 -3.48 14.79
C THR A 143 9.10 -3.91 13.78
N LEU A 144 10.38 -3.93 14.19
CA LEU A 144 11.46 -4.42 13.35
C LEU A 144 11.19 -5.87 12.94
N ARG A 145 11.12 -6.12 11.62
CA ARG A 145 11.04 -7.48 11.07
C ARG A 145 12.43 -8.09 10.98
N GLY A 146 13.42 -7.29 10.62
CA GLY A 146 14.78 -7.70 10.32
C GLY A 146 15.14 -7.49 8.85
N VAL A 147 16.24 -8.11 8.44
CA VAL A 147 16.85 -7.93 7.12
C VAL A 147 16.23 -8.90 6.11
N VAL A 148 15.88 -8.38 4.94
CA VAL A 148 15.34 -9.13 3.81
C VAL A 148 16.17 -8.85 2.57
N ASN A 149 16.62 -9.91 1.89
CA ASN A 149 17.33 -9.76 0.63
C ASN A 149 16.37 -9.41 -0.51
N VAL A 150 16.57 -8.25 -1.11
CA VAL A 150 15.77 -7.72 -2.21
C VAL A 150 16.61 -7.69 -3.48
N LYS A 151 16.16 -8.44 -4.51
CA LYS A 151 16.83 -8.51 -5.81
C LYS A 151 17.07 -7.11 -6.38
N GLY A 152 18.34 -6.79 -6.64
CA GLY A 152 18.78 -5.50 -7.20
C GLY A 152 19.01 -4.39 -6.16
N LYS A 153 18.70 -4.63 -4.87
CA LYS A 153 18.98 -3.71 -3.76
C LYS A 153 19.91 -4.30 -2.71
N GLY A 154 20.01 -5.63 -2.64
CA GLY A 154 20.76 -6.31 -1.59
C GLY A 154 19.90 -6.42 -0.33
N ASP A 155 20.55 -6.36 0.82
CA ASP A 155 19.92 -6.52 2.12
C ASP A 155 19.24 -5.22 2.56
N LEU A 156 17.93 -5.29 2.82
CA LEU A 156 17.14 -4.17 3.32
C LEU A 156 16.59 -4.49 4.71
N THR A 157 16.75 -3.55 5.64
CA THR A 157 16.03 -3.56 6.91
C THR A 157 14.56 -3.28 6.66
N THR A 158 13.69 -4.10 7.24
CA THR A 158 12.24 -4.01 7.03
C THR A 158 11.50 -4.03 8.35
N TYR A 159 10.28 -3.50 8.35
CA TYR A 159 9.44 -3.36 9.53
C TYR A 159 8.01 -3.80 9.23
N PHE A 160 7.29 -4.20 10.26
CA PHE A 160 5.85 -4.40 10.22
C PHE A 160 5.12 -3.23 10.86
N VAL A 161 4.04 -2.76 10.22
CA VAL A 161 3.15 -1.77 10.84
C VAL A 161 2.26 -2.48 11.86
N ASN A 162 2.18 -1.91 13.07
CA ASN A 162 1.36 -2.46 14.14
C ASN A 162 -0.09 -2.04 13.91
N THR A 163 -0.90 -2.98 13.45
CA THR A 163 -2.34 -2.83 13.32
C THR A 163 -2.98 -3.23 14.64
N GLU A 164 -3.05 -2.33 15.62
CA GLU A 164 -3.71 -2.64 16.90
C GLU A 164 -5.24 -2.75 16.71
N HIS A 165 -5.65 -3.92 16.25
CA HIS A 165 -6.90 -4.59 16.54
C HIS A 165 -6.58 -6.05 16.89
N SER A 166 -5.65 -6.27 17.83
CA SER A 166 -5.80 -7.40 18.72
C SER A 166 -6.98 -7.06 19.62
N SER A 167 -8.18 -7.48 19.23
CA SER A 167 -9.31 -7.51 20.16
C SER A 167 -8.87 -8.26 21.43
N PRO A 168 -9.26 -7.78 22.62
CA PRO A 168 -8.99 -8.47 23.88
C PRO A 168 -9.59 -9.88 23.92
#